data_AF-A0A098VTQ8-F1
#
_entry.id   AF-A0A098VTQ8-F1
#
_cell.length_a   1.000
_cell.length_b   1.000
_cell.length_c   1.000
_cell.angle_alpha   90.00
_cell.angle_beta   90.00
_cell.angle_gamma   90.00
#
_symmetry.space_group_name_H-M   'P 1'
#
loop_
_entity.id
_entity.type
_entity.pdbx_description
1 polymer ?
#
loop_
_entity_poly.entity_id
_entity_poly.type
_entity_poly.pdbx_seq_one_letter_code
_entity_poly.pdbx_strand_id
1 'polypeptide(L)'
;MGEMSHQLPGGPSLGERVTEAGFEWRSIAENIAAKVSDVDDVMQAWMNSPGHRQNILGSFEYFGAAQAPQTSACESIAAIKELKLII
;
A
#
# COMPACT_ATOMS: atom_id res chain seq x y z
N MET A 1 19.67 0.67 2.67
CA MET A 1 18.55 -0.09 2.07
C MET A 1 17.27 0.66 2.38
N GLY A 2 16.35 0.80 1.44
CA GLY A 2 15.03 1.40 1.72
C GLY A 2 14.17 0.43 2.52
N GLU A 3 13.65 0.89 3.64
CA GLU A 3 12.64 0.18 4.43
C GLU A 3 11.24 0.49 3.90
N MET A 4 10.34 -0.48 4.00
CA MET A 4 8.93 -0.28 3.69
C MET A 4 8.29 0.60 4.77
N SER A 5 7.71 1.71 4.35
CA SER A 5 7.03 2.64 5.24
C SER A 5 5.72 3.11 4.60
N HIS A 6 4.66 3.16 5.40
CA HIS A 6 3.38 3.78 5.04
C HIS A 6 3.52 5.30 4.79
N GLN A 7 4.61 5.88 5.32
CA GLN A 7 4.98 7.27 5.16
C GLN A 7 6.08 7.39 4.10
N LEU A 8 5.79 8.12 3.02
CA LEU A 8 6.81 8.53 2.07
C LEU A 8 7.74 9.55 2.74
N PRO A 9 9.08 9.42 2.59
CA PRO A 9 10.02 10.39 3.13
C PRO A 9 9.71 11.81 2.62
N GLY A 10 9.34 12.72 3.53
CA GLY A 10 8.96 14.11 3.19
C GLY A 10 7.66 14.27 2.40
N GLY A 11 6.90 13.19 2.18
CA GLY A 11 5.60 13.22 1.50
C GLY A 11 4.43 13.40 2.45
N PRO A 12 3.21 13.61 1.93
CA PRO A 12 1.99 13.62 2.73
C PRO A 12 1.70 12.25 3.35
N SER A 13 1.13 12.24 4.55
CA SER A 13 0.57 11.06 5.21
C SER A 13 -0.58 10.46 4.39
N LEU A 14 -0.98 9.22 4.70
CA LEU A 14 -2.07 8.56 3.99
C LEU A 14 -3.38 9.38 4.01
N GLY A 15 -3.73 9.94 5.17
CA GLY A 15 -4.93 10.76 5.31
C GLY A 15 -4.86 12.06 4.50
N GLU A 16 -3.69 12.69 4.46
CA GLU A 16 -3.48 13.87 3.62
C GLU A 16 -3.62 13.52 2.14
N ARG A 17 -3.05 12.40 1.68
CA ARG A 17 -3.19 11.94 0.28
C ARG A 17 -4.65 11.73 -0.11
N VAL A 18 -5.44 11.09 0.74
CA VAL A 18 -6.87 10.83 0.47
C VAL A 18 -7.67 12.15 0.47
N THR A 19 -7.33 13.07 1.38
CA THR A 19 -7.97 14.40 1.45
C THR A 19 -7.63 15.26 0.25
N GLU A 20 -6.36 15.29 -0.20
CA GLU A 20 -5.91 16.00 -1.40
C GLU A 20 -6.54 15.46 -2.68
N ALA A 21 -6.85 14.16 -2.73
CA ALA A 21 -7.60 13.55 -3.83
C ALA A 21 -9.09 13.94 -3.83
N GLY A 22 -9.57 14.66 -2.83
CA GLY A 22 -10.95 15.15 -2.73
C GLY A 22 -11.96 14.13 -2.21
N PHE A 23 -11.51 13.06 -1.55
CA PHE A 23 -12.40 12.09 -0.91
C PHE A 23 -12.82 12.57 0.48
N GLU A 24 -14.12 12.46 0.79
CA GLU A 24 -14.62 12.56 2.15
C GLU A 24 -14.50 11.20 2.84
N TRP A 25 -13.80 11.12 3.97
CA TRP A 25 -13.52 9.86 4.65
C TRP A 25 -13.62 9.98 6.17
N ARG A 26 -13.91 8.86 6.83
CA ARG A 26 -13.95 8.72 8.29
C ARG A 26 -12.92 7.72 8.82
N SER A 27 -12.51 6.79 7.98
CA SER A 27 -11.57 5.72 8.29
C SER A 27 -10.87 5.36 7.00
N ILE A 28 -9.57 5.05 7.11
CA ILE A 28 -8.72 4.64 6.00
C ILE A 28 -7.76 3.57 6.50
N ALA A 29 -7.49 2.56 5.67
CA ALA A 29 -6.48 1.56 5.94
C ALA A 29 -5.54 1.40 4.74
N GLU A 30 -4.26 1.10 5.00
CA GLU A 30 -3.28 0.82 3.96
C GLU A 30 -2.57 -0.52 4.20
N ASN A 31 -2.58 -1.39 3.19
CA ASN A 31 -1.64 -2.50 3.11
C ASN A 31 -0.62 -2.22 2.00
N ILE A 32 0.65 -2.47 2.29
CA ILE A 32 1.76 -2.35 1.34
C ILE A 32 2.56 -3.65 1.29
N ALA A 33 2.97 -4.03 0.09
CA ALA A 33 3.88 -5.15 -0.14
C ALA A 33 5.05 -4.68 -1.03
N ALA A 34 6.13 -5.46 -1.06
CA ALA A 34 7.37 -5.15 -1.76
C ALA A 34 7.99 -6.43 -2.31
N LYS A 35 8.71 -6.34 -3.42
CA LYS A 35 9.55 -7.44 -3.94
C LYS A 35 8.76 -8.74 -4.14
N VAL A 36 7.50 -8.61 -4.52
CA VAL A 36 6.55 -9.72 -4.71
C VAL A 36 6.40 -10.04 -6.19
N SER A 37 6.40 -11.31 -6.54
CA SER A 37 6.30 -11.74 -7.93
C SER A 37 4.85 -11.86 -8.40
N ASP A 38 3.96 -12.22 -7.48
CA ASP A 38 2.56 -12.55 -7.72
C ASP A 38 1.64 -11.85 -6.71
N VAL A 39 0.43 -11.49 -7.15
CA VAL A 39 -0.63 -10.92 -6.32
C VAL A 39 -1.21 -11.97 -5.38
N ASP A 40 -1.35 -13.23 -5.82
CA ASP A 40 -1.91 -14.29 -4.98
C ASP A 40 -1.04 -14.54 -3.73
N ASP A 41 0.29 -14.54 -3.91
CA ASP A 41 1.24 -14.63 -2.80
C ASP A 41 1.11 -13.45 -1.83
N VAL A 42 0.87 -12.23 -2.34
CA VAL A 42 0.66 -11.04 -1.49
C VAL A 42 -0.61 -11.17 -0.67
N MET A 43 -1.71 -11.58 -1.32
CA MET A 43 -2.99 -11.74 -0.65
C MET A 43 -2.91 -12.82 0.43
N GLN A 44 -2.25 -13.95 0.16
CA GLN A 44 -1.99 -14.97 1.17
C GLN A 44 -1.13 -14.44 2.32
N ALA A 45 -0.05 -13.73 2.03
CA ALA A 45 0.82 -13.15 3.05
C ALA A 45 0.06 -12.14 3.95
N TRP A 46 -0.78 -11.28 3.37
CA TRP A 46 -1.60 -10.34 4.11
C TRP A 46 -2.67 -11.04 4.95
N MET A 47 -3.35 -12.06 4.42
CA MET A 47 -4.34 -12.83 5.17
C MET A 47 -3.73 -13.61 6.35
N ASN A 48 -2.45 -13.96 6.27
CA ASN A 48 -1.69 -14.61 7.35
C ASN A 48 -1.08 -13.61 8.35
N SER A 49 -1.19 -12.30 8.11
CA SER A 49 -0.68 -11.26 8.98
C SER A 49 -1.82 -10.57 9.73
N PRO A 50 -1.87 -10.59 11.08
CA PRO A 50 -3.00 -10.05 11.83
C PRO A 50 -3.38 -8.60 11.48
N GLY A 51 -2.39 -7.71 11.35
CA GLY A 51 -2.63 -6.30 11.02
C GLY A 51 -3.16 -6.10 9.59
N HIS A 52 -2.52 -6.73 8.60
CA HIS A 52 -2.96 -6.61 7.21
C HIS A 52 -4.33 -7.27 6.98
N ARG A 53 -4.58 -8.41 7.64
CA ARG A 53 -5.87 -9.10 7.61
C ARG A 53 -6.97 -8.25 8.22
N GLN A 54 -6.69 -7.53 9.31
CA GLN A 54 -7.67 -6.64 9.93
C GLN A 54 -8.13 -5.55 8.96
N ASN A 55 -7.21 -5.00 8.15
CA ASN A 55 -7.55 -4.05 7.10
C ASN A 55 -8.47 -4.71 6.06
N ILE A 56 -8.10 -5.88 5.53
CA ILE A 56 -8.87 -6.59 4.49
C ILE A 56 -10.29 -6.95 4.95
N LEU A 57 -10.45 -7.35 6.22
CA LEU A 57 -11.75 -7.75 6.80
C LEU A 57 -12.47 -6.59 7.50
N GLY A 58 -11.93 -5.37 7.40
CA GLY A 58 -12.51 -4.19 8.02
C GLY A 58 -13.82 -3.76 7.34
N SER A 59 -14.61 -2.94 8.05
CA SER A 59 -15.87 -2.40 7.55
C SER A 59 -15.62 -1.15 6.71
N PHE A 60 -15.19 -1.35 5.47
CA PHE A 60 -14.95 -0.28 4.51
C PHE A 60 -15.95 -0.34 3.35
N GLU A 61 -16.30 0.81 2.80
CA GLU A 61 -17.26 0.94 1.70
C GLU A 61 -16.56 0.95 0.33
N TYR A 62 -15.32 1.44 0.28
CA TYR A 62 -14.57 1.63 -0.94
C TYR A 62 -13.24 0.89 -0.88
N PHE A 63 -12.65 0.63 -2.05
CA PHE A 63 -11.39 -0.09 -2.17
C PHE A 63 -10.64 0.39 -3.41
N GLY A 64 -9.34 0.62 -3.27
CA GLY A 64 -8.43 0.93 -4.36
C GLY A 64 -7.17 0.07 -4.29
N ALA A 65 -6.71 -0.40 -5.44
CA ALA A 65 -5.46 -1.15 -5.57
C ALA A 65 -4.60 -0.57 -6.70
N ALA A 66 -3.30 -0.42 -6.46
CA ALA A 66 -2.33 0.01 -7.47
C ALA A 66 -1.05 -0.83 -7.36
N GLN A 67 -0.48 -1.21 -8.50
CA GLN A 67 0.81 -1.89 -8.60
C GLN A 67 1.76 -1.08 -9.49
N ALA A 68 2.97 -0.79 -8.98
CA ALA A 68 4.04 -0.20 -9.78
C ALA A 68 4.99 -1.31 -10.31
N PRO A 69 5.24 -1.41 -11.63
CA PRO A 69 6.24 -2.33 -12.16
C PRO A 69 7.65 -1.90 -11.74
N GLN A 70 8.55 -2.87 -11.57
CA GLN A 70 9.97 -2.55 -11.42
C GLN A 70 10.50 -2.09 -12.78
N THR A 71 10.59 -0.79 -13.00
CA THR A 71 11.27 -0.25 -14.17
C THR A 71 12.78 -0.27 -13.89
N SER A 72 13.53 -0.98 -14.71
CA SER A 72 14.99 -1.15 -14.63
C SER A 72 15.77 0.12 -15.00
N ALA A 73 15.26 1.32 -14.69
CA ALA A 73 15.82 2.59 -15.16
C ALA A 73 16.31 3.53 -14.04
N CYS A 74 16.32 3.13 -12.77
CA CYS A 74 16.95 3.94 -11.72
C CYS A 74 17.58 3.08 -10.63
N GLU A 75 18.86 2.73 -10.80
CA GLU A 75 19.70 2.02 -9.83
C GLU A 75 20.11 2.87 -8.60
N SER A 76 19.27 3.80 -8.12
CA SER A 76 19.59 4.56 -6.90
C SER A 76 18.46 4.76 -5.90
N ILE A 77 17.26 4.21 -6.17
CA ILE A 77 16.21 4.08 -5.15
C ILE A 77 15.59 2.71 -5.33
N ALA A 78 15.73 1.84 -4.33
CA ALA A 78 15.23 0.47 -4.35
C ALA A 78 13.73 0.46 -4.72
N ALA A 79 13.43 0.14 -5.99
CA ALA A 79 12.08 0.11 -6.52
C ALA A 79 11.31 -1.05 -5.89
N ILE A 80 10.58 -0.74 -4.83
CA ILE A 80 9.58 -1.59 -4.21
C ILE A 80 8.45 -1.76 -5.22
N LYS A 81 8.07 -3.00 -5.56
CA LYS A 81 6.74 -3.26 -6.13
C LYS A 81 5.71 -2.96 -5.06
N GLU A 82 5.24 -1.71 -4.98
CA GLU A 82 4.21 -1.31 -4.03
C GLU A 82 2.87 -1.80 -4.56
N LEU A 83 2.30 -2.84 -3.94
CA LEU A 83 0.86 -3.04 -4.01
C LEU A 83 0.25 -2.20 -2.89
N LYS A 84 -0.32 -1.05 -3.23
CA LYS A 84 -1.02 -0.19 -2.27
C LYS A 84 -2.49 -0.54 -2.27
N LEU A 85 -2.96 -1.00 -1.13
CA LEU A 85 -4.37 -1.24 -0.87
C LEU A 85 -4.91 -0.10 -0.03
N ILE A 86 -5.74 0.77 -0.60
CA ILE A 86 -6.44 1.80 0.17
C ILE A 86 -7.86 1.28 0.36
N ILE A 87 -8.26 1.05 1.60
CA ILE A 87 -9.60 0.61 1.97
C ILE A 87 -10.28 1.71 2.80
#